data_AF-A0A286ICT2-F1
#
_entry.id   AF-A0A286ICT2-F1
#
_cell.length_a   1.000
_cell.length_b   1.000
_cell.length_c   1.000
_cell.angle_alpha   90.00
_cell.angle_beta   90.00
_cell.angle_gamma   90.00
#
_symmetry.space_group_name_H-M   'P 1'
#
loop_
_entity.id
_entity.type
_entity.pdbx_description
1 polymer ?
#
loop_
_entity_poly.entity_id
_entity_poly.type
_entity_poly.pdbx_seq_one_letter_code
_entity_poly.pdbx_strand_id
1 'polypeptide(L)' 'MSSQIARLFKAHPQSVDETYFEHLLFAGKFSAKLFAAGFCALCHAILPFTFEKTASRMINEMHHRMHNRSK' A
#
# COMPACT_ATOMS: atom_id res chain seq x y z
N MET A 1 -7.02 32.60 -1.80
CA MET A 1 -5.81 32.02 -2.40
C MET A 1 -5.61 30.63 -1.82
N SER A 2 -6.21 29.60 -2.44
CA SER A 2 -5.96 28.21 -2.04
C SER A 2 -4.49 27.91 -2.26
N SER A 3 -3.76 27.62 -1.17
CA SER A 3 -2.35 27.33 -1.24
C SER A 3 -2.14 26.15 -2.20
N GLN A 4 -1.19 26.28 -3.13
CA GLN A 4 -0.80 25.24 -4.09
C GLN A 4 -0.64 23.85 -3.41
N ILE A 5 -0.20 23.88 -2.14
CA ILE A 5 -0.05 22.74 -1.23
C ILE A 5 -1.38 21.99 -1.02
N ALA A 6 -2.49 22.69 -0.72
CA ALA A 6 -3.78 22.05 -0.48
C ALA A 6 -4.30 21.28 -1.71
N ARG A 7 -3.93 21.71 -2.92
CA ARG A 7 -4.27 21.01 -4.16
C ARG A 7 -3.51 19.69 -4.29
N LEU A 8 -2.24 19.63 -3.88
CA LEU A 8 -1.43 18.40 -3.91
C LEU A 8 -2.02 17.30 -3.02
N PHE A 9 -2.51 17.67 -1.83
CA PHE A 9 -3.10 16.71 -0.88
C PHE A 9 -4.53 16.30 -1.20
N LYS A 10 -5.26 17.05 -2.03
CA LYS A 10 -6.68 16.79 -2.33
C LYS A 10 -6.90 16.21 -3.72
N ALA A 11 -6.09 16.58 -4.71
CA ALA A 11 -6.29 16.16 -6.09
C ALA A 11 -6.28 14.63 -6.26
N HIS A 12 -5.35 13.94 -5.58
CA HIS A 12 -5.26 12.49 -5.70
C HIS A 12 -6.38 11.75 -4.94
N PRO A 13 -6.67 12.02 -3.65
CA PRO A 13 -7.83 11.41 -2.98
C PRO A 13 -9.16 11.67 -3.71
N GLN A 14 -9.35 12.88 -4.24
CA GLN A 14 -10.56 13.22 -5.02
C GLN A 14 -10.65 12.45 -6.34
N SER A 15 -9.52 12.13 -7.00
CA SER A 15 -9.53 11.32 -8.23
C SER A 15 -9.96 9.86 -8.00
N VAL A 16 -9.99 9.41 -6.75
CA VAL A 16 -10.41 8.06 -6.35
C VAL A 16 -11.62 8.09 -5.40
N ASP A 17 -12.37 9.20 -5.38
CA ASP A 17 -13.55 9.42 -4.53
C ASP A 17 -13.33 9.19 -3.02
N GLU A 18 -12.15 9.59 -2.51
CA GLU A 18 -11.79 9.46 -1.09
C GLU A 18 -11.51 10.82 -0.43
N THR A 19 -11.79 10.89 0.87
CA THR A 19 -11.25 11.95 1.72
C THR A 19 -9.76 11.74 1.95
N TYR A 20 -9.03 12.82 2.26
CA TYR A 20 -7.60 12.74 2.57
C TYR A 20 -7.28 11.72 3.68
N PHE A 21 -8.13 11.66 4.72
CA PHE A 21 -7.91 10.74 5.84
C PHE A 21 -8.17 9.28 5.49
N GLU A 22 -9.21 8.99 4.68
CA GLU A 22 -9.44 7.63 4.17
C GLU A 22 -8.26 7.15 3.32
N HIS A 23 -7.79 8.01 2.42
CA HIS A 23 -6.65 7.73 1.58
C HIS A 23 -5.37 7.53 2.40
N LEU A 24 -5.09 8.41 3.36
CA LEU A 24 -3.93 8.33 4.24
C LEU A 24 -3.93 7.04 5.06
N LEU A 25 -5.06 6.68 5.67
CA LEU A 25 -5.17 5.46 6.47
C LEU A 25 -5.00 4.20 5.63
N PHE A 26 -5.59 4.18 4.43
CA PHE A 26 -5.41 3.05 3.52
C PHE A 26 -3.96 2.95 3.07
N ALA A 27 -3.38 4.03 2.55
CA ALA A 27 -2.02 4.06 2.04
C ALA A 27 -1.00 3.73 3.13
N GLY A 28 -1.21 4.22 4.36
CA GLY A 28 -0.39 3.89 5.52
C GLY A 28 -0.43 2.40 5.87
N LYS A 29 -1.63 1.80 5.94
CA LYS A 29 -1.78 0.34 6.18
C LYS A 29 -1.18 -0.49 5.04
N PHE A 30 -1.35 -0.04 3.81
CA PHE A 30 -0.78 -0.69 2.62
C PHE A 30 0.76 -0.67 2.68
N SER A 31 1.34 0.49 2.95
CA SER A 31 2.79 0.68 3.07
C SER A 31 3.40 -0.23 4.15
N ALA A 32 2.79 -0.30 5.33
CA ALA A 32 3.25 -1.18 6.41
C ALA A 32 3.28 -2.67 5.97
N LYS A 33 2.23 -3.14 5.28
CA LYS A 33 2.20 -4.51 4.74
C LYS A 33 3.24 -4.73 3.65
N LEU A 34 3.48 -3.73 2.79
CA LEU A 34 4.48 -3.81 1.74
C LEU A 34 5.90 -3.91 2.31
N PHE A 35 6.23 -3.11 3.32
CA PHE A 35 7.52 -3.23 4.01
C PHE A 35 7.69 -4.59 4.68
N ALA A 36 6.65 -5.11 5.32
CA ALA A 36 6.71 -6.45 5.92
C ALA A 36 6.88 -7.56 4.86
N ALA A 37 6.21 -7.46 3.72
CA ALA A 37 6.40 -8.40 2.60
C ALA A 37 7.82 -8.32 2.03
N GLY A 38 8.34 -7.10 1.85
CA GLY A 38 9.72 -6.86 1.40
C GLY A 38 10.75 -7.41 2.38
N PHE A 39 10.53 -7.23 3.69
CA PHE A 39 11.38 -7.81 4.73
C PHE A 39 11.37 -9.34 4.68
N CYS A 40 10.19 -9.97 4.53
CA CYS A 40 10.09 -11.42 4.36
C CYS A 40 10.86 -11.90 3.12
N ALA A 41 10.73 -11.20 1.99
CA ALA A 41 11.45 -11.53 0.77
C ALA A 41 12.97 -11.36 0.92
N LEU A 42 13.41 -10.33 1.65
CA LEU A 42 14.82 -10.10 1.96
C LEU A 42 15.39 -11.23 2.83
N CYS A 43 14.68 -11.62 3.89
CA CYS A 43 15.07 -12.77 4.71
C CYS A 43 15.14 -14.04 3.87
N HIS A 44 14.16 -14.30 3.00
CA HIS A 44 14.15 -15.45 2.10
C HIS A 44 15.35 -15.43 1.12
N ALA A 45 15.73 -14.26 0.60
CA ALA A 45 16.87 -14.12 -0.31
C ALA A 45 18.21 -14.49 0.36
N ILE A 46 18.34 -14.27 1.67
CA ILE A 46 19.54 -14.63 2.46
C ILE A 46 19.42 -16.07 2.99
N LEU A 47 18.23 -16.46 3.44
CA LEU A 47 17.90 -17.73 4.08
C LEU A 47 16.71 -18.37 3.32
N PRO A 48 16.96 -19.15 2.25
CA PRO A 48 15.91 -19.61 1.32
C PRO A 48 14.86 -20.54 1.94
N PHE A 49 15.09 -21.08 3.13
CA PHE A 49 14.12 -21.89 3.88
C PHE A 49 13.16 -21.03 4.73
N THR A 50 13.36 -19.72 4.82
CA THR A 50 12.48 -18.82 5.57
C THR A 50 11.44 -18.19 4.63
N PHE A 51 10.20 -18.01 5.09
CA PHE A 51 9.16 -17.24 4.41
C PHE A 51 8.83 -17.63 2.94
N GLU A 52 9.06 -18.89 2.54
CA GLU A 52 8.97 -19.39 1.14
C GLU A 52 7.74 -18.92 0.35
N LYS A 53 6.58 -18.81 0.99
CA LYS A 53 5.33 -18.35 0.37
C LYS A 53 4.73 -17.11 1.01
N THR A 54 5.33 -16.62 2.10
CA THR A 54 4.75 -15.54 2.92
C THR A 54 4.76 -14.22 2.17
N ALA A 55 5.90 -13.84 1.60
CA ALA A 55 6.01 -12.59 0.84
C ALA A 55 5.03 -12.56 -0.34
N SER A 56 5.02 -13.63 -1.15
CA SER A 56 4.12 -13.73 -2.32
C SER A 56 2.63 -13.71 -1.92
N ARG A 57 2.25 -14.39 -0.83
CA ARG A 57 0.86 -14.35 -0.33
C ARG A 57 0.47 -12.93 0.08
N MET A 58 1.33 -12.22 0.81
CA MET A 58 1.08 -10.84 1.23
C MET A 58 0.94 -9.90 0.04
N ILE A 59 1.80 -10.02 -0.98
CA ILE A 59 1.70 -9.23 -2.21
C ILE A 59 0.38 -9.54 -2.94
N ASN A 60 0.00 -10.81 -3.09
CA ASN A 60 -1.26 -11.19 -3.74
C ASN A 60 -2.48 -10.64 -3.02
N GLU A 61 -2.53 -10.75 -1.68
CA GLU A 61 -3.60 -10.15 -0.88
C GLU A 61 -3.67 -8.63 -1.08
N MET A 62 -2.52 -7.94 -1.06
CA MET A 62 -2.46 -6.51 -1.31
C MET A 62 -2.92 -6.13 -2.72
N HIS A 63 -2.50 -6.90 -3.72
CA HIS A 63 -2.90 -6.72 -5.11
C HIS A 63 -4.42 -6.85 -5.28
N HIS A 64 -5.03 -7.91 -4.73
CA HIS A 64 -6.49 -8.08 -4.75
C HIS A 64 -7.20 -6.91 -4.05
N ARG A 65 -6.69 -6.46 -2.91
CA ARG A 65 -7.27 -5.32 -2.19
C ARG A 65 -7.14 -4.01 -2.94
N MET A 66 -6.09 -3.81 -3.73
CA MET A 66 -5.94 -2.64 -4.61
C MET A 66 -6.89 -2.72 -5.81
N HIS A 67 -7.03 -3.90 -6.42
CA HIS A 67 -7.86 -4.06 -7.61
C HIS A 67 -9.35 -3.87 -7.29
N ASN A 68 -9.79 -4.34 -6.11
CA ASN A 68 -11.17 -4.18 -5.65
C ASN A 68 -11.45 -2.82 -4.98
N ARG A 69 -10.51 -1.87 -5.07
CA ARG A 69 -10.60 -0.56 -4.40
C ARG A 69 -11.22 0.52 -5.28
N SER A 70 -11.12 0.39 -6.61
CA SER A 70 -11.87 1.28 -7.50
C SER A 70 -13.33 0.89 -7.43
N LYS A 71 -14.21 1.88 -7.18
CA LYS A 71 -15.62 1.74 -7.55
C LYS A 71 -15.74 1.63 -9.06
#